data_AF-A0A523PU61-F1
#
_entry.id   AF-A0A523PU61-F1
#
_cell.length_a   1.000
_cell.length_b   1.000
_cell.length_c   1.000
_cell.angle_alpha   90.00
_cell.angle_beta   90.00
_cell.angle_gamma   90.00
#
_symmetry.space_group_name_H-M   'P 1'
#
loop_
_entity.id
_entity.type
_entity.pdbx_description
1 polymer ?
#
loop_
_entity_poly.entity_id
_entity_poly.type
_entity_poly.pdbx_seq_one_letter_code
_entity_poly.pdbx_strand_id
1 'polypeptide(L)'
;MVTTTSLPPELAAQALCIEGEAKASGLDFFEVVFEMLAARDVNAVAAYGGFPVRYSSWRFGMDYERLQKGYEYGLSKIYELVINNDPTYAYLVRSNSDMEQKLVMAHVFGHADFFKQNVWFGPTERNMVDVMSRHAGRVRDYVEAFGQDEVERFLDVALSLDTLLDPYMPLRGKLQGDHPPTEKLGLSERARRSFEAVISSPLDRTDAAAPKPARLFAPPTYDIVGFLAENAPIERWQRDVLRMIRDEAYYFAPQRMTKIINEGWASFWHSRILTSGILDASEIVEFADCHSGATLAAPGQLNPYKLGIELFRHAEQSGQDIFRLRRMHNDVSFIDEVVDEEFASRNQLFVYQRNARTGRTEVADRDWGAIKEKLLSELSWGGLPRIELQSADEGEHGELLLVHKHEGRDLKLDEAGEMLLMVEKVWGRSVHLLTVDDGQGRRLTAEGGEIRAVETKTAEEACA
;
A
#
# COMPACT_ATOMS: atom_id res chain seq x y z
N MET A 1 -14.47 13.11 19.59
CA MET A 1 -13.92 13.84 20.75
C MET A 1 -12.48 13.39 20.85
N VAL A 2 -11.44 14.24 20.97
CA VAL A 2 -10.09 13.67 21.12
C VAL A 2 -9.99 12.99 22.48
N THR A 3 -9.89 11.66 22.55
CA THR A 3 -9.48 10.96 23.78
C THR A 3 -7.98 11.09 23.96
N THR A 4 -7.56 11.93 24.91
CA THR A 4 -6.17 12.34 25.14
C THR A 4 -5.52 11.61 26.33
N THR A 5 -5.75 10.31 26.49
CA THR A 5 -5.38 9.57 27.72
C THR A 5 -3.88 9.53 28.04
N SER A 6 -2.99 9.97 27.13
CA SER A 6 -1.53 9.99 27.34
C SER A 6 -0.83 11.33 27.03
N LEU A 7 -1.56 12.39 26.64
CA LEU A 7 -0.94 13.68 26.31
C LEU A 7 -0.80 14.59 27.53
N PRO A 8 0.30 15.36 27.64
CA PRO A 8 0.37 16.51 28.54
C PRO A 8 -0.79 17.49 28.30
N PRO A 9 -1.32 18.17 29.34
CA PRO A 9 -2.49 19.05 29.20
C PRO A 9 -2.35 20.15 28.14
N GLU A 10 -1.15 20.71 27.99
CA GLU A 10 -0.84 21.75 27.00
C GLU A 10 -0.97 21.23 25.56
N LEU A 11 -0.39 20.06 25.29
CA LEU A 11 -0.47 19.40 23.99
C LEU A 11 -1.89 18.91 23.68
N ALA A 12 -2.63 18.45 24.70
CA ALA A 12 -4.04 18.12 24.54
C ALA A 12 -4.88 19.34 24.15
N ALA A 13 -4.63 20.51 24.74
CA ALA A 13 -5.30 21.75 24.36
C ALA A 13 -4.93 22.19 22.93
N GLN A 14 -3.67 22.07 22.53
CA GLN A 14 -3.23 22.35 21.16
C GLN A 14 -3.90 21.41 20.16
N ALA A 15 -3.95 20.10 20.44
CA ALA A 15 -4.61 19.12 19.57
C ALA A 15 -6.10 19.47 19.34
N LEU A 16 -6.82 19.89 20.38
CA LEU A 16 -8.22 20.33 20.27
C LEU A 16 -8.37 21.61 19.44
N CYS A 17 -7.45 22.56 19.60
CA CYS A 17 -7.46 23.81 18.82
C CYS A 17 -7.22 23.52 17.32
N ILE A 18 -6.23 22.70 17.01
CA ILE A 18 -5.92 22.26 15.64
C ILE A 18 -7.09 21.44 15.07
N GLU A 19 -7.71 20.56 15.85
CA GLU A 19 -8.89 19.80 15.42
C GLU A 19 -10.05 20.73 15.04
N GLY A 20 -10.28 21.78 15.84
CA GLY A 20 -11.30 22.80 15.58
C GLY A 20 -11.07 23.50 14.24
N GLU A 21 -9.85 23.95 13.98
CA GLU A 21 -9.48 24.63 12.74
C GLU A 21 -9.53 23.70 11.52
N ALA A 22 -9.11 22.44 11.69
CA ALA A 22 -9.22 21.40 10.66
C ALA A 22 -10.68 21.17 10.24
N LYS A 23 -11.61 21.09 11.21
CA LYS A 23 -13.05 20.97 10.92
C LYS A 23 -13.64 22.24 10.31
N ALA A 24 -13.23 23.42 10.79
CA ALA A 24 -13.64 24.70 10.22
C ALA A 24 -13.20 24.85 8.75
N SER A 25 -12.05 24.28 8.41
CA SER A 25 -11.50 24.19 7.05
C SER A 25 -12.23 23.19 6.13
N GLY A 26 -13.18 22.41 6.66
CA GLY A 26 -13.96 21.44 5.90
C GLY A 26 -13.38 20.03 5.84
N LEU A 27 -12.37 19.71 6.67
CA LEU A 27 -11.82 18.34 6.77
C LEU A 27 -12.78 17.45 7.57
N ASP A 28 -12.97 16.21 7.13
CA ASP A 28 -13.84 15.22 7.76
C ASP A 28 -13.11 13.90 7.97
N PHE A 29 -12.80 13.60 9.24
CA PHE A 29 -11.99 12.48 9.71
C PHE A 29 -12.71 11.65 10.78
N PHE A 30 -12.17 10.47 11.12
CA PHE A 30 -12.60 9.71 12.30
C PHE A 30 -12.06 10.36 13.57
N GLU A 31 -12.47 9.88 14.74
CA GLU A 31 -11.85 10.32 15.98
C GLU A 31 -10.34 10.03 15.95
N VAL A 32 -9.51 11.05 16.21
CA VAL A 32 -8.05 10.91 16.25
C VAL A 32 -7.59 10.78 17.69
N VAL A 33 -6.87 9.70 17.99
CA VAL A 33 -6.27 9.40 19.29
C VAL A 33 -4.77 9.57 19.18
N PHE A 34 -4.25 10.56 19.90
CA PHE A 34 -2.81 10.82 19.96
C PHE A 34 -2.19 10.08 21.14
N GLU A 35 -1.12 9.33 20.85
CA GLU A 35 -0.32 8.64 21.86
C GLU A 35 1.13 9.10 21.83
N MET A 36 1.67 9.51 22.98
CA MET A 36 3.05 9.96 23.07
C MET A 36 4.01 8.83 23.45
N LEU A 37 4.92 8.51 22.54
CA LEU A 37 5.89 7.42 22.68
C LEU A 37 7.32 7.95 22.72
N ALA A 38 8.24 7.19 23.32
CA ALA A 38 9.66 7.47 23.16
C ALA A 38 10.11 7.08 21.74
N ALA A 39 11.19 7.68 21.23
CA ALA A 39 11.69 7.39 19.88
C ALA A 39 11.96 5.89 19.65
N ARG A 40 12.48 5.20 20.67
CA ARG A 40 12.69 3.74 20.64
C ARG A 40 11.38 2.98 20.42
N ASP A 41 10.31 3.37 21.11
CA ASP A 41 9.02 2.70 21.03
C ASP A 41 8.33 2.98 19.69
N VAL A 42 8.47 4.21 19.17
CA VAL A 42 8.01 4.55 17.81
C VAL A 42 8.71 3.69 16.76
N ASN A 43 10.03 3.50 16.88
CA ASN A 43 10.78 2.62 15.98
C ASN A 43 10.30 1.16 16.07
N ALA A 44 9.94 0.68 17.27
CA ALA A 44 9.41 -0.66 17.47
C ALA A 44 8.01 -0.82 16.82
N VAL A 45 7.11 0.13 17.04
CA VAL A 45 5.78 0.13 16.44
C VAL A 45 5.86 0.29 14.91
N ALA A 46 6.77 1.13 14.41
CA ALA A 46 7.03 1.30 12.99
C ALA A 46 7.57 0.02 12.33
N ALA A 47 8.43 -0.74 13.02
CA ALA A 47 8.90 -2.04 12.55
C ALA A 47 7.77 -3.07 12.42
N TYR A 48 6.70 -2.95 13.22
CA TYR A 48 5.46 -3.72 13.05
C TYR A 48 4.48 -3.12 12.05
N GLY A 49 4.85 -2.05 11.36
CA GLY A 49 4.02 -1.40 10.34
C GLY A 49 2.93 -0.50 10.95
N GLY A 50 3.15 0.04 12.15
CA GLY A 50 2.18 0.90 12.81
C GLY A 50 1.47 0.27 13.99
N PHE A 51 1.51 -1.06 14.14
CA PHE A 51 0.66 -1.76 15.10
C PHE A 51 1.39 -2.12 16.40
N PRO A 52 0.76 -1.95 17.57
CA PRO A 52 1.38 -2.30 18.85
C PRO A 52 1.55 -3.80 19.04
N VAL A 53 0.70 -4.61 18.40
CA VAL A 53 0.74 -6.07 18.44
C VAL A 53 0.74 -6.62 17.03
N ARG A 54 1.73 -7.45 16.74
CA ARG A 54 1.83 -8.27 15.52
C ARG A 54 2.48 -9.61 15.88
N TYR A 55 2.37 -10.59 15.00
CA TYR A 55 3.08 -11.85 15.18
C TYR A 55 4.60 -11.64 15.16
N SER A 56 5.33 -12.52 15.83
CA SER A 56 6.79 -12.46 15.86
C SER A 56 7.38 -12.96 14.54
N SER A 57 8.33 -12.21 13.98
CA SER A 57 9.15 -12.61 12.83
C SER A 57 10.49 -11.87 12.90
N TRP A 58 11.56 -12.54 12.47
CA TRP A 58 12.88 -11.96 12.35
C TRP A 58 12.92 -10.71 11.45
N ARG A 59 12.07 -10.64 10.41
CA ARG A 59 11.95 -9.46 9.52
C ARG A 59 11.73 -8.17 10.30
N PHE A 60 10.81 -8.19 11.25
CA PHE A 60 10.50 -7.01 12.06
C PHE A 60 11.66 -6.63 13.00
N GLY A 61 12.42 -7.62 13.51
CA GLY A 61 13.63 -7.38 14.29
C GLY A 61 14.72 -6.68 13.47
N MET A 62 14.94 -7.12 12.22
CA MET A 62 15.87 -6.48 11.30
C MET A 62 15.44 -5.05 10.94
N ASP A 63 14.15 -4.83 10.72
CA ASP A 63 13.60 -3.50 10.42
C ASP A 63 13.74 -2.57 11.64
N TYR A 64 13.47 -3.05 12.85
CA TYR A 64 13.70 -2.30 14.09
C TYR A 64 15.17 -1.89 14.24
N GLU A 65 16.11 -2.83 14.06
CA GLU A 65 17.55 -2.54 14.14
C GLU A 65 17.99 -1.49 13.11
N ARG A 66 17.42 -1.54 11.90
CA ARG A 66 17.69 -0.54 10.86
C ARG A 66 17.17 0.84 11.26
N LEU A 67 15.92 0.92 11.72
CA LEU A 67 15.28 2.17 12.15
C LEU A 67 16.00 2.78 13.36
N GLN A 68 16.33 1.96 14.35
CA GLN A 68 16.98 2.40 15.58
C GLN A 68 18.38 2.96 15.30
N LYS A 69 19.20 2.27 14.48
CA LYS A 69 20.52 2.77 14.08
C LYS A 69 20.41 4.03 13.22
N GLY A 70 19.43 4.08 12.32
CA GLY A 70 19.15 5.28 11.52
C GLY A 70 18.87 6.50 12.40
N TYR A 71 18.09 6.32 13.47
CA TYR A 71 17.83 7.36 14.45
C TYR A 71 19.07 7.73 15.29
N GLU A 72 19.78 6.75 15.84
CA GLU A 72 20.96 6.98 16.69
C GLU A 72 22.09 7.71 15.96
N TYR A 73 22.26 7.44 14.66
CA TYR A 73 23.24 8.12 13.82
C TYR A 73 22.71 9.41 13.17
N GLY A 74 21.45 9.81 13.44
CA GLY A 74 20.85 11.02 12.87
C GLY A 74 20.60 10.96 11.35
N LEU A 75 20.54 9.76 10.78
CA LEU A 75 20.27 9.53 9.35
C LEU A 75 18.78 9.60 9.01
N SER A 76 17.92 9.27 9.98
CA SER A 76 16.46 9.20 9.79
C SER A 76 15.73 9.49 11.10
N LYS A 77 14.67 10.29 11.03
CA LYS A 77 13.77 10.58 12.15
C LYS A 77 12.33 10.33 11.70
N ILE A 78 11.61 9.49 12.43
CA ILE A 78 10.17 9.34 12.29
C ILE A 78 9.53 10.45 13.12
N TYR A 79 8.84 11.38 12.48
CA TYR A 79 8.15 12.47 13.18
C TYR A 79 6.79 12.01 13.72
N GLU A 80 6.14 11.10 13.01
CA GLU A 80 4.79 10.65 13.26
C GLU A 80 4.59 9.23 12.70
N LEU A 81 3.58 8.55 13.24
CA LEU A 81 3.06 7.31 12.63
C LEU A 81 1.54 7.26 12.80
N VAL A 82 0.78 7.33 11.69
CA VAL A 82 -0.70 7.23 11.69
C VAL A 82 -1.18 5.84 11.23
N ILE A 83 -2.15 5.28 11.96
CA ILE A 83 -2.89 4.08 11.57
C ILE A 83 -4.28 4.48 11.08
N ASN A 84 -4.64 4.06 9.86
CA ASN A 84 -6.01 4.13 9.37
C ASN A 84 -6.90 3.12 10.11
N ASN A 85 -7.57 3.59 11.15
CA ASN A 85 -8.50 2.81 11.99
C ASN A 85 -9.66 3.75 12.40
N ASP A 86 -10.74 3.18 12.92
CA ASP A 86 -11.83 3.93 13.57
C ASP A 86 -11.92 3.51 15.05
N PRO A 87 -11.33 4.29 16.00
CA PRO A 87 -10.70 5.59 15.81
C PRO A 87 -9.31 5.51 15.14
N THR A 88 -8.86 6.62 14.55
CA THR A 88 -7.53 6.77 13.95
C THR A 88 -6.50 6.97 15.05
N TYR A 89 -5.48 6.12 15.08
CA TYR A 89 -4.39 6.23 16.06
C TYR A 89 -3.20 6.95 15.45
N ALA A 90 -2.61 7.87 16.20
CA ALA A 90 -1.42 8.60 15.78
C ALA A 90 -0.38 8.66 16.91
N TYR A 91 0.84 8.25 16.60
CA TYR A 91 1.95 8.23 17.57
C TYR A 91 2.82 9.48 17.42
N LEU A 92 2.92 10.25 18.50
CA LEU A 92 3.79 11.41 18.62
C LEU A 92 5.10 11.02 19.31
N VAL A 93 6.22 11.55 18.82
CA VAL A 93 7.53 11.29 19.40
C VAL A 93 7.83 12.29 20.51
N ARG A 94 8.12 11.82 21.72
CA ARG A 94 8.37 12.67 22.90
C ARG A 94 9.55 13.64 22.75
N SER A 95 10.54 13.30 21.94
CA SER A 95 11.73 14.14 21.71
C SER A 95 11.49 15.29 20.73
N ASN A 96 10.30 15.39 20.12
CA ASN A 96 9.98 16.48 19.21
C ASN A 96 9.83 17.81 19.98
N SER A 97 10.23 18.92 19.36
CA SER A 97 9.96 20.28 19.89
C SER A 97 8.46 20.59 19.88
N ASP A 98 8.03 21.59 20.64
CA ASP A 98 6.61 21.99 20.68
C ASP A 98 6.08 22.35 19.29
N MET A 99 6.89 23.04 18.48
CA MET A 99 6.56 23.37 17.09
C MET A 99 6.44 22.11 16.22
N GLU A 100 7.37 21.16 16.36
CA GLU A 100 7.27 19.87 15.67
C GLU A 100 6.01 19.10 16.08
N GLN A 101 5.62 19.13 17.37
CA GLN A 101 4.37 18.51 17.84
C GLN A 101 3.15 19.15 17.17
N LYS A 102 3.06 20.49 17.15
CA LYS A 102 1.98 21.22 16.46
C LYS A 102 1.92 20.86 14.98
N LEU A 103 3.08 20.82 14.31
CA LEU A 103 3.18 20.48 12.89
C LEU A 103 2.68 19.07 12.62
N VAL A 104 3.13 18.09 13.42
CA VAL A 104 2.70 16.71 13.30
C VAL A 104 1.21 16.57 13.55
N MET A 105 0.66 17.17 14.62
CA MET A 105 -0.78 17.09 14.90
C MET A 105 -1.63 17.61 13.73
N ALA A 106 -1.26 18.76 13.16
CA ALA A 106 -1.95 19.33 12.00
C ALA A 106 -1.81 18.43 10.75
N HIS A 107 -0.64 17.80 10.57
CA HIS A 107 -0.39 16.86 9.48
C HIS A 107 -1.25 15.59 9.61
N VAL A 108 -1.32 15.02 10.81
CA VAL A 108 -2.12 13.83 11.14
C VAL A 108 -3.59 14.05 10.80
N PHE A 109 -4.16 15.23 11.08
CA PHE A 109 -5.55 15.51 10.69
C PHE A 109 -5.75 15.51 9.17
N GLY A 110 -4.75 15.95 8.40
CA GLY A 110 -4.75 15.82 6.95
C GLY A 110 -4.77 14.37 6.49
N HIS A 111 -3.94 13.51 7.09
CA HIS A 111 -3.97 12.06 6.82
C HIS A 111 -5.28 11.40 7.23
N ALA A 112 -5.75 11.66 8.45
CA ALA A 112 -6.98 11.10 8.99
C ALA A 112 -8.18 11.44 8.11
N ASP A 113 -8.22 12.68 7.60
CA ASP A 113 -9.19 13.09 6.60
C ASP A 113 -8.97 12.22 5.36
N PHE A 114 -7.76 12.21 4.77
CA PHE A 114 -7.46 11.49 3.51
C PHE A 114 -7.89 10.02 3.54
N PHE A 115 -7.56 9.30 4.62
CA PHE A 115 -7.94 7.90 4.83
C PHE A 115 -9.44 7.66 4.90
N LYS A 116 -10.22 8.65 5.36
CA LYS A 116 -11.68 8.53 5.44
C LYS A 116 -12.35 8.76 4.09
N GLN A 117 -11.91 9.76 3.32
CA GLN A 117 -12.63 10.18 2.10
C GLN A 117 -12.09 9.59 0.80
N ASN A 118 -10.81 9.21 0.74
CA ASN A 118 -10.23 8.71 -0.51
C ASN A 118 -10.78 7.30 -0.84
N VAL A 119 -11.19 7.11 -2.10
CA VAL A 119 -11.82 5.88 -2.58
C VAL A 119 -10.94 4.64 -2.37
N TRP A 120 -9.61 4.77 -2.44
CA TRP A 120 -8.65 3.68 -2.29
C TRP A 120 -8.65 3.07 -0.89
N PHE A 121 -8.94 3.87 0.13
CA PHE A 121 -9.08 3.41 1.51
C PHE A 121 -10.48 2.85 1.77
N GLY A 122 -11.42 3.01 0.83
CA GLY A 122 -12.79 2.54 0.96
C GLY A 122 -12.97 1.05 1.24
N PRO A 123 -12.15 0.12 0.70
CA PRO A 123 -12.20 -1.31 1.01
C PRO A 123 -11.37 -1.73 2.24
N THR A 124 -10.60 -0.82 2.85
CA THR A 124 -9.72 -1.18 3.97
C THR A 124 -10.51 -1.51 5.24
N GLU A 125 -10.00 -2.46 6.02
CA GLU A 125 -10.53 -2.77 7.34
C GLU A 125 -10.34 -1.58 8.28
N ARG A 126 -11.40 -1.20 8.99
CA ARG A 126 -11.43 -0.05 9.91
C ARG A 126 -11.10 -0.44 11.36
N ASN A 127 -11.07 -1.74 11.66
CA ASN A 127 -10.64 -2.28 12.94
C ASN A 127 -9.38 -3.16 12.77
N MET A 128 -8.35 -2.60 12.13
CA MET A 128 -7.14 -3.37 11.80
C MET A 128 -6.32 -3.71 13.05
N VAL A 129 -6.41 -2.92 14.11
CA VAL A 129 -5.73 -3.22 15.40
C VAL A 129 -6.18 -4.58 15.97
N ASP A 130 -7.48 -4.86 15.92
CA ASP A 130 -8.03 -6.15 16.37
C ASP A 130 -7.71 -7.28 15.40
N VAL A 131 -7.69 -7.02 14.09
CA VAL A 131 -7.27 -8.01 13.08
C VAL A 131 -5.83 -8.44 13.31
N MET A 132 -4.89 -7.49 13.44
CA MET A 132 -3.48 -7.77 13.70
C MET A 132 -3.29 -8.55 15.01
N SER A 133 -4.05 -8.21 16.05
CA SER A 133 -4.04 -8.93 17.33
C SER A 133 -4.56 -10.37 17.18
N ARG A 134 -5.63 -10.58 16.39
CA ARG A 134 -6.14 -11.93 16.08
C ARG A 134 -5.13 -12.73 15.27
N HIS A 135 -4.50 -12.14 14.26
CA HIS A 135 -3.44 -12.81 13.48
C HIS A 135 -2.28 -13.24 14.38
N ALA A 136 -1.83 -12.35 15.29
CA ALA A 136 -0.80 -12.67 16.27
C ALA A 136 -1.19 -13.82 17.21
N GLY A 137 -2.46 -13.88 17.64
CA GLY A 137 -3.00 -15.01 18.40
C GLY A 137 -2.95 -16.32 17.62
N ARG A 138 -3.44 -16.31 16.37
CA ARG A 138 -3.47 -17.50 15.51
C ARG A 138 -2.09 -18.05 15.20
N VAL A 139 -1.13 -17.17 14.91
CA VAL A 139 0.27 -17.57 14.69
C VAL A 139 0.85 -18.21 15.95
N ARG A 140 0.53 -17.68 17.14
CA ARG A 140 0.97 -18.29 18.42
C ARG A 140 0.39 -19.69 18.60
N ASP A 141 -0.89 -19.89 18.29
CA ASP A 141 -1.52 -21.22 18.34
C ASP A 141 -0.83 -22.19 17.38
N TYR A 142 -0.40 -21.72 16.19
CA TYR A 142 0.38 -22.53 15.25
C TYR A 142 1.78 -22.84 15.78
N VAL A 143 2.45 -21.88 16.42
CA VAL A 143 3.76 -22.12 17.06
C VAL A 143 3.65 -23.19 18.15
N GLU A 144 2.59 -23.15 18.96
CA GLU A 144 2.34 -24.17 19.99
C GLU A 144 2.06 -25.56 19.40
N ALA A 145 1.38 -25.62 18.25
CA ALA A 145 1.00 -26.88 17.62
C ALA A 145 2.11 -27.52 16.75
N PHE A 146 2.87 -26.71 16.00
CA PHE A 146 3.81 -27.16 14.97
C PHE A 146 5.27 -26.85 15.29
N GLY A 147 5.53 -26.01 16.30
CA GLY A 147 6.86 -25.58 16.70
C GLY A 147 7.28 -24.25 16.05
N GLN A 148 8.11 -23.48 16.77
CA GLN A 148 8.60 -22.17 16.37
C GLN A 148 9.27 -22.19 14.99
N ASP A 149 10.27 -23.05 14.81
CA ASP A 149 11.11 -23.02 13.60
C ASP A 149 10.32 -23.34 12.32
N GLU A 150 9.32 -24.21 12.41
CA GLU A 150 8.48 -24.59 11.26
C GLU A 150 7.58 -23.44 10.82
N VAL A 151 6.91 -22.81 11.78
CA VAL A 151 6.04 -21.66 11.53
C VAL A 151 6.84 -20.46 11.04
N GLU A 152 8.00 -20.19 11.64
CA GLU A 152 8.87 -19.08 11.25
C GLU A 152 9.41 -19.24 9.83
N ARG A 153 9.88 -20.45 9.46
CA ARG A 153 10.29 -20.74 8.07
C ARG A 153 9.18 -20.46 7.06
N PHE A 154 7.96 -20.87 7.37
CA PHE A 154 6.83 -20.63 6.47
C PHE A 154 6.40 -19.16 6.45
N LEU A 155 6.43 -18.47 7.59
CA LEU A 155 6.16 -17.04 7.68
C LEU A 155 7.13 -16.23 6.83
N ASP A 156 8.42 -16.56 6.85
CA ASP A 156 9.43 -15.88 6.03
C ASP A 156 9.14 -16.06 4.54
N VAL A 157 8.77 -17.26 4.11
CA VAL A 157 8.31 -17.52 2.74
C VAL A 157 7.09 -16.68 2.43
N ALA A 158 6.05 -16.72 3.25
CA ALA A 158 4.80 -16.02 2.99
C ALA A 158 4.97 -14.49 2.98
N LEU A 159 5.78 -13.93 3.89
CA LEU A 159 6.09 -12.50 3.95
C LEU A 159 6.85 -12.01 2.72
N SER A 160 7.66 -12.85 2.08
CA SER A 160 8.37 -12.48 0.85
C SER A 160 7.46 -12.32 -0.36
N LEU A 161 6.25 -12.88 -0.30
CA LEU A 161 5.27 -12.88 -1.40
C LEU A 161 4.26 -11.72 -1.30
N ASP A 162 4.34 -10.87 -0.27
CA ASP A 162 3.39 -9.76 0.01
C ASP A 162 3.27 -8.72 -1.12
N THR A 163 4.18 -8.73 -2.10
CA THR A 163 4.18 -7.87 -3.29
C THR A 163 3.49 -8.48 -4.51
N LEU A 164 3.22 -9.79 -4.52
CA LEU A 164 2.61 -10.52 -5.65
C LEU A 164 1.07 -10.53 -5.58
N LEU A 165 0.51 -9.33 -5.43
CA LEU A 165 -0.92 -9.08 -5.29
C LEU A 165 -1.41 -8.13 -6.38
N ASP A 166 -2.69 -8.21 -6.72
CA ASP A 166 -3.37 -7.18 -7.52
C ASP A 166 -3.84 -6.03 -6.60
N PRO A 167 -3.15 -4.86 -6.54
CA PRO A 167 -3.53 -3.78 -5.65
C PRO A 167 -4.89 -3.15 -6.01
N TYR A 168 -5.41 -3.40 -7.22
CA TYR A 168 -6.70 -2.89 -7.68
C TYR A 168 -7.86 -3.83 -7.37
N MET A 169 -7.59 -5.09 -7.01
CA MET A 169 -8.62 -6.11 -6.78
C MET A 169 -9.65 -5.72 -5.70
N PRO A 170 -9.26 -5.17 -4.52
CA PRO A 170 -10.23 -4.76 -3.51
C PRO A 170 -11.20 -3.68 -4.00
N LEU A 171 -10.71 -2.76 -4.83
CA LEU A 171 -11.52 -1.69 -5.42
C LEU A 171 -12.50 -2.23 -6.47
N ARG A 172 -12.04 -3.13 -7.34
CA ARG A 172 -12.92 -3.82 -8.30
C ARG A 172 -14.01 -4.61 -7.59
N GLY A 173 -13.66 -5.31 -6.51
CA GLY A 173 -14.60 -6.05 -5.68
C GLY A 173 -15.68 -5.17 -5.06
N LYS A 174 -15.32 -3.97 -4.57
CA LYS A 174 -16.28 -2.99 -4.04
C LYS A 174 -17.20 -2.41 -5.13
N LEU A 175 -16.65 -2.07 -6.30
CA LEU A 175 -17.42 -1.57 -7.44
C LEU A 175 -18.37 -2.63 -8.02
N GLN A 176 -17.98 -3.90 -8.02
CA GLN A 176 -18.86 -5.02 -8.37
C GLN A 176 -19.85 -5.35 -7.25
N GLY A 177 -19.49 -5.09 -5.99
CA GLY A 177 -20.30 -5.32 -4.79
C GLY A 177 -21.53 -4.40 -4.64
N ASP A 178 -21.57 -3.26 -5.34
CA ASP A 178 -22.73 -2.35 -5.39
C ASP A 178 -23.70 -2.64 -6.56
N HIS A 179 -23.40 -3.64 -7.39
CA HIS A 179 -24.34 -4.19 -8.38
C HIS A 179 -24.29 -5.72 -8.44
N PRO A 180 -25.12 -6.43 -7.67
CA PRO A 180 -25.70 -7.63 -8.23
C PRO A 180 -26.54 -7.19 -9.45
N PRO A 181 -26.61 -7.96 -10.56
CA PRO A 181 -27.75 -7.86 -11.45
C PRO A 181 -28.98 -8.37 -10.70
N THR A 182 -29.43 -7.59 -9.71
CA THR A 182 -30.73 -7.75 -9.10
C THR A 182 -31.70 -7.04 -10.02
N GLU A 183 -32.24 -7.76 -11.00
CA GLU A 183 -33.66 -7.58 -11.26
C GLU A 183 -34.35 -7.64 -9.90
N LYS A 184 -34.91 -6.51 -9.45
CA LYS A 184 -35.75 -6.48 -8.26
C LYS A 184 -37.00 -7.30 -8.59
N LEU A 185 -36.93 -8.62 -8.40
CA LEU A 185 -38.09 -9.51 -8.46
C LEU A 185 -39.14 -8.96 -7.50
N GLY A 186 -40.34 -8.70 -8.01
CA GLY A 186 -41.44 -8.10 -7.25
C GLY A 186 -41.84 -8.97 -6.06
N LEU A 187 -42.43 -8.35 -5.03
CA LEU A 187 -42.95 -9.03 -3.84
C LEU A 187 -43.88 -10.21 -4.18
N SER A 188 -44.63 -10.11 -5.27
CA SER A 188 -45.49 -11.17 -5.81
C SER A 188 -44.73 -12.41 -6.29
N GLU A 189 -43.53 -12.23 -6.84
CA GLU A 189 -42.72 -13.29 -7.42
C GLU A 189 -41.95 -14.08 -6.34
N ARG A 190 -41.53 -13.39 -5.27
CA ARG A 190 -41.03 -14.03 -4.04
C ARG A 190 -42.09 -14.86 -3.34
N ALA A 191 -43.33 -14.37 -3.28
CA ALA A 191 -44.45 -15.12 -2.70
C ALA A 191 -44.76 -16.37 -3.53
N ARG A 192 -44.74 -16.27 -4.87
CA ARG A 192 -44.98 -17.40 -5.78
C ARG A 192 -43.95 -18.52 -5.61
N ARG A 193 -42.65 -18.17 -5.56
CA ARG A 193 -41.56 -19.14 -5.36
C ARG A 193 -41.56 -19.78 -3.97
N SER A 194 -41.92 -19.02 -2.94
CA SER A 194 -42.04 -19.55 -1.57
C SER A 194 -43.21 -20.52 -1.45
N PHE A 195 -44.30 -20.28 -2.19
CA PHE A 195 -45.45 -21.18 -2.23
C PHE A 195 -45.17 -22.44 -3.06
N GLU A 196 -44.47 -22.32 -4.20
CA GLU A 196 -44.02 -23.48 -5.01
C GLU A 196 -43.02 -24.38 -4.26
N ALA A 197 -42.14 -23.81 -3.43
CA ALA A 197 -41.17 -24.54 -2.63
C ALA A 197 -41.77 -25.34 -1.45
N VAL A 198 -42.99 -24.99 -1.03
CA VAL A 198 -43.74 -25.70 0.03
C VAL A 198 -44.56 -26.87 -0.54
N ILE A 199 -44.88 -26.82 -1.84
CA ILE A 199 -45.72 -27.82 -2.52
C ILE A 199 -44.89 -28.96 -3.13
N SER A 200 -43.57 -28.78 -3.33
CA SER A 200 -42.70 -29.86 -3.81
C SER A 200 -42.32 -30.82 -2.67
N SER A 201 -42.67 -32.10 -2.86
CA SER A 201 -42.44 -33.20 -1.91
C SER A 201 -40.94 -33.44 -1.62
N PRO A 202 -40.54 -33.92 -0.42
CA PRO A 202 -39.12 -34.00 0.00
C PRO A 202 -38.23 -35.01 -0.73
N LEU A 203 -38.72 -35.71 -1.75
CA LEU A 203 -38.05 -36.88 -2.36
C LEU A 203 -37.31 -36.60 -3.67
N ASP A 204 -37.38 -35.38 -4.23
CA ASP A 204 -36.71 -35.01 -5.49
C ASP A 204 -35.61 -33.94 -5.33
N ARG A 205 -35.06 -33.79 -4.13
CA ARG A 205 -33.82 -33.02 -3.95
C ARG A 205 -32.63 -33.86 -4.37
N THR A 206 -32.41 -33.97 -5.69
CA THR A 206 -31.05 -34.22 -6.18
C THR A 206 -30.21 -33.02 -5.74
N ASP A 207 -29.14 -33.29 -4.99
CA ASP A 207 -28.13 -32.32 -4.58
C ASP A 207 -27.49 -31.66 -5.82
N ALA A 208 -28.18 -30.66 -6.38
CA ALA A 208 -27.57 -29.70 -7.27
C ALA A 208 -26.63 -28.87 -6.38
N ALA A 209 -25.38 -29.30 -6.32
CA ALA A 209 -24.30 -28.55 -5.69
C ALA A 209 -24.42 -27.08 -6.09
N ALA A 210 -24.48 -26.20 -5.10
CA ALA A 210 -24.35 -24.77 -5.34
C ALA A 210 -23.12 -24.55 -6.23
N PRO A 211 -23.20 -23.72 -7.29
CA PRO A 211 -22.06 -23.49 -8.15
C PRO A 211 -20.89 -23.03 -7.28
N LYS A 212 -19.82 -23.85 -7.23
CA LYS A 212 -18.57 -23.47 -6.58
C LYS A 212 -18.14 -22.13 -7.17
N PRO A 213 -17.69 -21.15 -6.38
CA PRO A 213 -17.14 -19.90 -6.90
C PRO A 213 -15.76 -20.18 -7.53
N ALA A 214 -15.75 -20.87 -8.68
CA ALA A 214 -14.56 -21.42 -9.31
C ALA A 214 -13.86 -20.44 -10.27
N ARG A 215 -14.21 -19.15 -10.25
CA ARG A 215 -13.66 -18.15 -11.19
C ARG A 215 -12.79 -17.06 -10.57
N LEU A 216 -12.74 -16.92 -9.25
CA LEU A 216 -12.01 -15.79 -8.63
C LEU A 216 -10.50 -16.02 -8.53
N PHE A 217 -10.04 -17.29 -8.56
CA PHE A 217 -8.64 -17.68 -8.37
C PHE A 217 -8.19 -18.63 -9.48
N ALA A 218 -8.51 -18.28 -10.73
CA ALA A 218 -8.06 -18.98 -11.92
C ALA A 218 -7.15 -18.06 -12.74
N PRO A 219 -6.07 -18.58 -13.36
CA PRO A 219 -5.30 -17.82 -14.32
C PRO A 219 -6.15 -17.39 -15.54
N PRO A 220 -5.86 -16.23 -16.15
CA PRO A 220 -4.82 -15.27 -15.77
C PRO A 220 -5.21 -14.41 -14.55
N THR A 221 -4.26 -14.17 -13.63
CA THR A 221 -4.48 -13.32 -12.45
C THR A 221 -3.20 -12.61 -11.99
N TYR A 222 -3.34 -11.42 -11.40
CA TYR A 222 -2.26 -10.69 -10.71
C TYR A 222 -2.22 -10.98 -9.19
N ASP A 223 -3.24 -11.62 -8.64
CA ASP A 223 -3.29 -12.02 -7.23
C ASP A 223 -2.72 -13.43 -7.05
N ILE A 224 -1.39 -13.51 -7.12
CA ILE A 224 -0.65 -14.78 -7.08
C ILE A 224 -0.72 -15.37 -5.67
N VAL A 225 -0.62 -14.54 -4.62
CA VAL A 225 -0.77 -15.01 -3.23
C VAL A 225 -2.15 -15.62 -3.01
N GLY A 226 -3.22 -14.98 -3.50
CA GLY A 226 -4.57 -15.53 -3.43
C GLY A 226 -4.70 -16.84 -4.20
N PHE A 227 -4.10 -16.94 -5.39
CA PHE A 227 -4.05 -18.19 -6.15
C PHE A 227 -3.34 -19.30 -5.37
N LEU A 228 -2.17 -19.03 -4.80
CA LEU A 228 -1.40 -20.00 -4.00
C LEU A 228 -2.18 -20.42 -2.76
N ALA A 229 -2.80 -19.49 -2.04
CA ALA A 229 -3.60 -19.79 -0.87
C ALA A 229 -4.75 -20.76 -1.20
N GLU A 230 -5.38 -20.65 -2.37
CA GLU A 230 -6.51 -21.52 -2.71
C GLU A 230 -6.11 -22.84 -3.39
N ASN A 231 -5.04 -22.83 -4.20
CA ASN A 231 -4.73 -23.96 -5.08
C ASN A 231 -3.47 -24.74 -4.67
N ALA A 232 -2.57 -24.16 -3.86
CA ALA A 232 -1.32 -24.84 -3.51
C ALA A 232 -1.54 -26.06 -2.60
N PRO A 233 -0.73 -27.13 -2.76
CA PRO A 233 -0.81 -28.35 -1.96
C PRO A 233 -0.14 -28.19 -0.59
N ILE A 234 -0.54 -27.14 0.15
CA ILE A 234 -0.01 -26.78 1.47
C ILE A 234 -0.98 -27.16 2.60
N GLU A 235 -0.45 -27.21 3.82
CA GLU A 235 -1.25 -27.51 5.00
C GLU A 235 -2.28 -26.41 5.31
N ARG A 236 -3.31 -26.78 6.07
CA ARG A 236 -4.41 -25.85 6.39
C ARG A 236 -3.94 -24.61 7.14
N TRP A 237 -2.96 -24.74 8.04
CA TRP A 237 -2.42 -23.61 8.80
C TRP A 237 -1.54 -22.71 7.92
N GLN A 238 -0.74 -23.29 7.02
CA GLN A 238 0.07 -22.57 6.03
C GLN A 238 -0.82 -21.73 5.10
N ARG A 239 -1.92 -22.33 4.62
CA ARG A 239 -2.95 -21.64 3.84
C ARG A 239 -3.54 -20.45 4.59
N ASP A 240 -3.81 -20.64 5.88
CA ASP A 240 -4.34 -19.56 6.71
C ASP A 240 -3.34 -18.42 6.91
N VAL A 241 -2.06 -18.73 7.10
CA VAL A 241 -0.98 -17.74 7.15
C VAL A 241 -0.88 -16.91 5.86
N LEU A 242 -0.97 -17.54 4.68
CA LEU A 242 -0.99 -16.80 3.41
C LEU A 242 -2.20 -15.87 3.31
N ARG A 243 -3.38 -16.31 3.77
CA ARG A 243 -4.58 -15.47 3.79
C ARG A 243 -4.41 -14.28 4.74
N MET A 244 -3.87 -14.49 5.94
CA MET A 244 -3.58 -13.41 6.89
C MET A 244 -2.63 -12.37 6.28
N ILE A 245 -1.54 -12.81 5.64
CA ILE A 245 -0.57 -11.91 5.01
C ILE A 245 -1.19 -11.17 3.82
N ARG A 246 -2.01 -11.84 3.01
CA ARG A 246 -2.76 -11.21 1.92
C ARG A 246 -3.71 -10.12 2.44
N ASP A 247 -4.43 -10.38 3.52
CA ASP A 247 -5.34 -9.41 4.14
C ASP A 247 -4.57 -8.19 4.68
N GLU A 248 -3.43 -8.41 5.35
CA GLU A 248 -2.55 -7.34 5.83
C GLU A 248 -1.96 -6.53 4.67
N ALA A 249 -1.49 -7.18 3.61
CA ALA A 249 -0.91 -6.51 2.45
C ALA A 249 -1.93 -5.64 1.70
N TYR A 250 -3.21 -6.07 1.63
CA TYR A 250 -4.27 -5.23 1.08
C TYR A 250 -4.62 -4.01 1.93
N TYR A 251 -4.43 -4.10 3.25
CA TYR A 251 -4.58 -2.93 4.10
C TYR A 251 -3.50 -1.88 3.86
N PHE A 252 -2.27 -2.30 3.53
CA PHE A 252 -1.15 -1.40 3.23
C PHE A 252 -1.06 -0.95 1.76
N ALA A 253 -1.78 -1.61 0.85
CA ALA A 253 -1.72 -1.29 -0.57
C ALA A 253 -2.12 0.16 -0.89
N PRO A 254 -3.22 0.73 -0.34
CA PRO A 254 -3.60 2.12 -0.61
C PRO A 254 -2.51 3.12 -0.24
N GLN A 255 -1.85 2.97 0.91
CA GLN A 255 -0.77 3.86 1.37
C GLN A 255 0.41 3.87 0.39
N ARG A 256 0.67 2.74 -0.29
CA ARG A 256 1.67 2.67 -1.37
C ARG A 256 1.20 3.35 -2.64
N MET A 257 -0.07 3.16 -3.01
CA MET A 257 -0.66 3.69 -4.25
C MET A 257 -0.92 5.21 -4.19
N THR A 258 -1.07 5.77 -3.00
CA THR A 258 -1.48 7.16 -2.79
C THR A 258 -0.44 7.94 -1.98
N LYS A 259 0.83 7.55 -1.99
CA LYS A 259 1.85 8.15 -1.13
C LYS A 259 2.00 9.64 -1.41
N ILE A 260 2.21 10.04 -2.66
CA ILE A 260 2.43 11.44 -3.06
C ILE A 260 1.20 12.30 -2.76
N ILE A 261 0.00 11.83 -3.14
CA ILE A 261 -1.23 12.59 -2.90
C ILE A 261 -1.57 12.67 -1.40
N ASN A 262 -1.33 11.61 -0.62
CA ASN A 262 -1.62 11.60 0.82
C ASN A 262 -0.66 12.53 1.58
N GLU A 263 0.65 12.38 1.39
CA GLU A 263 1.66 13.28 1.99
C GLU A 263 1.46 14.73 1.53
N GLY A 264 1.11 14.92 0.25
CA GLY A 264 0.80 16.21 -0.32
C GLY A 264 -0.42 16.87 0.32
N TRP A 265 -1.50 16.12 0.54
CA TRP A 265 -2.72 16.62 1.17
C TRP A 265 -2.46 17.01 2.63
N ALA A 266 -1.79 16.14 3.39
CA ALA A 266 -1.42 16.42 4.76
C ALA A 266 -0.48 17.62 4.87
N SER A 267 0.48 17.76 3.94
CA SER A 267 1.38 18.91 3.88
C SER A 267 0.67 20.21 3.42
N PHE A 268 -0.31 20.11 2.53
CA PHE A 268 -1.10 21.27 2.13
C PHE A 268 -1.89 21.83 3.32
N TRP A 269 -2.56 20.94 4.07
CA TRP A 269 -3.40 21.37 5.19
C TRP A 269 -2.62 21.72 6.44
N HIS A 270 -1.53 21.03 6.78
CA HIS A 270 -0.76 21.43 7.96
C HIS A 270 -0.24 22.86 7.83
N SER A 271 0.08 23.29 6.61
CA SER A 271 0.67 24.59 6.34
C SER A 271 -0.40 25.66 6.50
N ARG A 272 -1.62 25.38 6.01
CA ARG A 272 -2.76 26.27 6.15
C ARG A 272 -3.28 26.36 7.57
N ILE A 273 -3.56 25.22 8.20
CA ILE A 273 -4.10 25.18 9.57
C ILE A 273 -3.17 25.94 10.51
N LEU A 274 -1.87 25.69 10.42
CA LEU A 274 -0.90 26.36 11.28
C LEU A 274 -0.84 27.86 11.01
N THR A 275 -0.78 28.27 9.74
CA THR A 275 -0.68 29.69 9.37
C THR A 275 -1.99 30.48 9.47
N SER A 276 -3.14 29.82 9.63
CA SER A 276 -4.47 30.46 9.71
C SER A 276 -4.88 30.92 11.11
N GLY A 277 -3.99 30.80 12.10
CA GLY A 277 -4.21 31.35 13.44
C GLY A 277 -3.77 30.45 14.60
N ILE A 278 -3.20 29.27 14.33
CA ILE A 278 -2.65 28.39 15.37
C ILE A 278 -1.24 28.83 15.79
N LEU A 279 -0.45 29.36 14.86
CA LEU A 279 0.91 29.83 15.15
C LEU A 279 0.95 31.26 15.68
N ASP A 280 1.76 31.45 16.72
CA ASP A 280 2.18 32.79 17.14
C ASP A 280 3.24 33.34 16.18
N ALA A 281 3.31 34.67 16.06
CA ALA A 281 4.27 35.32 15.17
C ALA A 281 5.74 34.96 15.48
N SER A 282 6.05 34.61 16.72
CA SER A 282 7.37 34.16 17.15
C SER A 282 7.74 32.76 16.65
N GLU A 283 6.76 31.94 16.29
CA GLU A 283 6.95 30.53 15.90
C GLU A 283 7.19 30.36 14.39
N ILE A 284 6.95 31.40 13.59
CA ILE A 284 6.98 31.32 12.12
C ILE A 284 8.33 30.84 11.58
N VAL A 285 9.44 31.29 12.16
CA VAL A 285 10.78 30.91 11.70
C VAL A 285 11.06 29.44 12.02
N GLU A 286 10.70 28.97 13.22
CA GLU A 286 10.84 27.57 13.62
C GLU A 286 9.93 26.68 12.76
N PHE A 287 8.69 27.09 12.52
CA PHE A 287 7.79 26.41 11.59
C PHE A 287 8.39 26.28 10.19
N ALA A 288 8.96 27.35 9.64
CA ALA A 288 9.56 27.33 8.31
C ALA A 288 10.75 26.36 8.25
N ASP A 289 11.58 26.31 9.29
CA ASP A 289 12.70 25.36 9.39
C ASP A 289 12.19 23.91 9.41
N CYS A 290 11.27 23.58 10.32
CA CYS A 290 10.66 22.24 10.40
C CYS A 290 9.97 21.81 9.09
N HIS A 291 9.15 22.69 8.50
CA HIS A 291 8.44 22.41 7.25
C HIS A 291 9.39 22.22 6.08
N SER A 292 10.45 23.04 6.00
CA SER A 292 11.46 22.91 4.95
C SER A 292 12.27 21.62 5.09
N GLY A 293 12.56 21.17 6.32
CA GLY A 293 13.25 19.90 6.57
C GLY A 293 12.46 18.69 6.05
N ALA A 294 11.13 18.67 6.21
CA ALA A 294 10.28 17.60 5.67
C ALA A 294 10.11 17.67 4.13
N THR A 295 10.10 18.87 3.57
CA THR A 295 9.86 19.11 2.13
C THR A 295 11.15 19.26 1.31
N LEU A 296 12.32 19.09 1.92
CA LEU A 296 13.60 19.20 1.24
C LEU A 296 13.76 18.07 0.21
N ALA A 297 14.06 18.41 -1.04
CA ALA A 297 14.39 17.45 -2.08
C ALA A 297 15.88 17.57 -2.44
N ALA A 298 16.63 16.47 -2.32
CA ALA A 298 17.99 16.43 -2.84
C ALA A 298 17.97 16.48 -4.38
N PRO A 299 18.97 17.09 -5.04
CA PRO A 299 19.02 17.15 -6.50
C PRO A 299 18.91 15.75 -7.13
N GLY A 300 17.95 15.56 -8.04
CA GLY A 300 17.70 14.29 -8.73
C GLY A 300 16.86 13.27 -7.94
N GLN A 301 16.38 13.60 -6.74
CA GLN A 301 15.43 12.77 -5.99
C GLN A 301 14.05 13.41 -5.93
N LEU A 302 13.02 12.60 -6.14
CA LEU A 302 11.64 13.00 -5.92
C LEU A 302 11.31 12.90 -4.43
N ASN A 303 10.93 14.02 -3.81
CA ASN A 303 10.35 14.03 -2.48
C ASN A 303 8.81 14.05 -2.60
N PRO A 304 8.09 13.01 -2.14
CA PRO A 304 6.63 12.95 -2.18
C PRO A 304 5.93 14.13 -1.51
N TYR A 305 6.45 14.62 -0.38
CA TYR A 305 5.93 15.77 0.35
C TYR A 305 5.99 17.04 -0.50
N LYS A 306 7.15 17.28 -1.12
CA LYS A 306 7.36 18.46 -1.97
C LYS A 306 6.53 18.41 -3.25
N LEU A 307 6.51 17.27 -3.93
CA LEU A 307 5.72 17.14 -5.15
C LEU A 307 4.23 17.26 -4.86
N GLY A 308 3.73 16.53 -3.85
CA GLY A 308 2.32 16.52 -3.49
C GLY A 308 1.79 17.88 -3.07
N ILE A 309 2.51 18.63 -2.23
CA ILE A 309 2.04 19.97 -1.79
C ILE A 309 2.00 20.96 -2.97
N GLU A 310 2.99 20.93 -3.87
CA GLU A 310 3.01 21.82 -5.03
C GLU A 310 1.90 21.45 -6.03
N LEU A 311 1.58 20.16 -6.19
CA LEU A 311 0.44 19.73 -7.01
C LEU A 311 -0.87 20.28 -6.47
N PHE A 312 -1.14 20.19 -5.16
CA PHE A 312 -2.36 20.77 -4.59
C PHE A 312 -2.40 22.30 -4.71
N ARG A 313 -1.28 22.98 -4.49
CA ARG A 313 -1.18 24.44 -4.69
C ARG A 313 -1.45 24.84 -6.15
N HIS A 314 -0.94 24.08 -7.11
CA HIS A 314 -1.17 24.30 -8.54
C HIS A 314 -2.63 24.04 -8.91
N ALA A 315 -3.18 22.89 -8.49
CA ALA A 315 -4.57 22.55 -8.74
C ALA A 315 -5.54 23.62 -8.22
N GLU A 316 -5.31 24.12 -7.00
CA GLU A 316 -6.11 25.19 -6.42
C GLU A 316 -5.96 26.52 -7.18
N GLN A 317 -4.75 26.91 -7.56
CA GLN A 317 -4.50 28.14 -8.34
C GLN A 317 -5.17 28.09 -9.72
N SER A 318 -5.23 26.91 -10.32
CA SER A 318 -5.93 26.63 -11.57
C SER A 318 -7.45 26.48 -11.41
N GLY A 319 -7.99 26.68 -10.21
CA GLY A 319 -9.42 26.66 -9.91
C GLY A 319 -10.04 25.25 -9.87
N GLN A 320 -9.23 24.20 -9.72
CA GLN A 320 -9.73 22.84 -9.60
C GLN A 320 -10.30 22.57 -8.19
N ASP A 321 -11.26 21.64 -8.10
CA ASP A 321 -11.80 21.19 -6.83
C ASP A 321 -10.85 20.19 -6.15
N ILE A 322 -10.01 20.69 -5.24
CA ILE A 322 -9.01 19.89 -4.53
C ILE A 322 -9.63 18.80 -3.65
N PHE A 323 -10.85 18.97 -3.14
CA PHE A 323 -11.54 17.94 -2.35
C PHE A 323 -12.00 16.79 -3.22
N ARG A 324 -12.46 17.08 -4.45
CA ARG A 324 -12.75 16.06 -5.47
C ARG A 324 -11.49 15.30 -5.86
N LEU A 325 -10.38 16.01 -6.09
CA LEU A 325 -9.10 15.37 -6.47
C LEU A 325 -8.65 14.38 -5.38
N ARG A 326 -8.62 14.83 -4.12
CA ARG A 326 -8.24 13.99 -2.98
C ARG A 326 -9.21 12.82 -2.74
N ARG A 327 -10.48 12.91 -3.14
CA ARG A 327 -11.43 11.79 -3.04
C ARG A 327 -11.17 10.68 -4.07
N MET A 328 -10.81 11.03 -5.30
CA MET A 328 -10.89 10.13 -6.45
C MET A 328 -9.54 9.56 -6.89
N HIS A 329 -8.46 10.31 -6.71
CA HIS A 329 -7.18 9.98 -7.34
C HIS A 329 -6.26 9.15 -6.44
N ASN A 330 -5.42 8.36 -7.10
CA ASN A 330 -4.14 7.84 -6.57
C ASN A 330 -2.98 8.66 -7.14
N ASP A 331 -1.73 8.31 -6.83
CA ASP A 331 -0.55 9.08 -7.27
C ASP A 331 -0.48 9.23 -8.79
N VAL A 332 -0.66 8.12 -9.53
CA VAL A 332 -0.60 8.11 -11.00
C VAL A 332 -1.68 9.01 -11.60
N SER A 333 -2.95 8.81 -11.23
CA SER A 333 -4.06 9.60 -11.78
C SER A 333 -4.04 11.05 -11.31
N PHE A 334 -3.46 11.35 -10.14
CA PHE A 334 -3.35 12.73 -9.64
C PHE A 334 -2.28 13.51 -10.42
N ILE A 335 -1.12 12.89 -10.64
CA ILE A 335 -0.07 13.44 -11.49
C ILE A 335 -0.58 13.60 -12.92
N ASP A 336 -1.34 12.63 -13.43
CA ASP A 336 -1.90 12.71 -14.77
C ASP A 336 -2.91 13.86 -14.93
N GLU A 337 -3.74 14.10 -13.93
CA GLU A 337 -4.72 15.20 -13.98
C GLU A 337 -4.07 16.59 -13.81
N VAL A 338 -3.09 16.72 -12.92
CA VAL A 338 -2.61 18.04 -12.45
C VAL A 338 -1.32 18.50 -13.12
N VAL A 339 -0.45 17.59 -13.57
CA VAL A 339 0.81 17.98 -14.21
C VAL A 339 0.55 18.45 -15.64
N ASP A 340 0.82 19.73 -15.86
CA ASP A 340 0.83 20.44 -17.12
C ASP A 340 2.19 21.14 -17.37
N GLU A 341 2.30 21.83 -18.50
CA GLU A 341 3.51 22.56 -18.89
C GLU A 341 3.89 23.66 -17.90
N GLU A 342 2.91 24.37 -17.35
CA GLU A 342 3.14 25.45 -16.38
C GLU A 342 3.73 24.89 -15.08
N PHE A 343 3.15 23.80 -14.57
CA PHE A 343 3.64 23.11 -13.40
C PHE A 343 5.08 22.63 -13.57
N ALA A 344 5.38 21.98 -14.70
CA ALA A 344 6.70 21.44 -15.00
C ALA A 344 7.75 22.55 -15.08
N SER A 345 7.42 23.66 -15.75
CA SER A 345 8.30 24.82 -15.90
C SER A 345 8.57 25.50 -14.55
N ARG A 346 7.53 25.74 -13.75
CA ARG A 346 7.64 26.41 -12.45
C ARG A 346 8.45 25.60 -11.43
N ASN A 347 8.27 24.29 -11.41
CA ASN A 347 8.96 23.40 -10.47
C ASN A 347 10.32 22.91 -11.00
N GLN A 348 10.74 23.36 -12.18
CA GLN A 348 12.01 23.00 -12.81
C GLN A 348 12.18 21.48 -12.88
N LEU A 349 11.13 20.76 -13.28
CA LEU A 349 11.22 19.32 -13.48
C LEU A 349 12.07 19.05 -14.72
N PHE A 350 13.02 18.13 -14.61
CA PHE A 350 13.95 17.77 -15.68
C PHE A 350 14.07 16.26 -15.78
N VAL A 351 14.14 15.72 -17.00
CA VAL A 351 14.57 14.33 -17.18
C VAL A 351 16.08 14.28 -17.02
N TYR A 352 16.53 13.58 -16.00
CA TYR A 352 17.94 13.27 -15.82
C TYR A 352 18.28 11.95 -16.52
N GLN A 353 19.32 11.95 -17.35
CA GLN A 353 19.91 10.74 -17.92
C GLN A 353 21.37 10.64 -17.52
N ARG A 354 21.80 9.42 -17.22
CA ARG A 354 23.21 9.16 -16.91
C ARG A 354 23.98 9.08 -18.22
N ASN A 355 24.91 10.00 -18.43
CA ASN A 355 25.79 9.98 -19.58
C ASN A 355 26.74 8.78 -19.46
N ALA A 356 26.57 7.79 -20.36
CA ALA A 356 27.34 6.54 -20.35
C ALA A 356 28.87 6.74 -20.50
N ARG A 357 29.31 7.92 -20.97
CA ARG A 357 30.71 8.23 -21.25
C ARG A 357 31.41 8.96 -20.09
N THR A 358 30.69 9.77 -19.35
CA THR A 358 31.23 10.58 -18.23
C THR A 358 30.78 10.09 -16.87
N GLY A 359 29.78 9.19 -16.82
CA GLY A 359 29.14 8.69 -15.62
C GLY A 359 28.30 9.74 -14.88
N ARG A 360 28.23 10.97 -15.39
CA ARG A 360 27.52 12.11 -14.79
C ARG A 360 26.07 12.14 -15.22
N THR A 361 25.21 12.58 -14.30
CA THR A 361 23.80 12.82 -14.57
C THR A 361 23.66 14.16 -15.29
N GLU A 362 23.16 14.14 -16.52
CA GLU A 362 22.93 15.33 -17.34
C GLU A 362 21.42 15.51 -17.58
N VAL A 363 20.98 16.75 -17.78
CA VAL A 363 19.59 17.04 -18.16
C VAL A 363 19.40 16.60 -19.61
N ALA A 364 18.61 15.55 -19.81
CA ALA A 364 18.37 14.92 -21.10
C ALA A 364 17.25 15.60 -21.88
N ASP A 365 16.18 16.01 -21.19
CA ASP A 365 15.01 16.62 -21.82
C ASP A 365 14.32 17.65 -20.90
N ARG A 366 13.71 18.65 -21.54
CA ARG A 366 12.83 19.66 -20.94
C ARG A 366 11.38 19.51 -21.40
N ASP A 367 11.08 18.53 -22.26
CA ASP A 367 9.72 18.19 -22.64
C ASP A 367 8.94 17.67 -21.43
N TRP A 368 7.93 18.43 -21.03
CA TRP A 368 7.08 18.11 -19.89
C TRP A 368 6.28 16.82 -20.11
N GLY A 369 5.96 16.48 -21.37
CA GLY A 369 5.26 15.25 -21.72
C GLY A 369 6.10 14.02 -21.37
N ALA A 370 7.36 14.02 -21.81
CA ALA A 370 8.31 12.95 -21.51
C ALA A 370 8.60 12.83 -20.00
N ILE A 371 8.69 13.96 -19.29
CA ILE A 371 8.83 13.97 -17.81
C ILE A 371 7.63 13.30 -17.15
N LYS A 372 6.42 13.69 -17.56
CA LYS A 372 5.17 13.17 -17.01
C LYS A 372 5.06 11.67 -17.26
N GLU A 373 5.28 11.22 -18.49
CA GLU A 373 5.23 9.79 -18.85
C GLU A 373 6.21 8.97 -18.02
N LYS A 374 7.44 9.46 -17.83
CA LYS A 374 8.43 8.80 -16.97
C LYS A 374 7.98 8.73 -15.50
N LEU A 375 7.41 9.79 -14.96
CA LEU A 375 6.88 9.79 -13.58
C LEU A 375 5.74 8.79 -13.43
N LEU A 376 4.83 8.75 -14.40
CA LEU A 376 3.68 7.84 -14.40
C LEU A 376 4.11 6.38 -14.50
N SER A 377 5.13 6.06 -15.30
CA SER A 377 5.66 4.69 -15.42
C SER A 377 6.42 4.25 -14.17
N GLU A 378 7.18 5.13 -13.51
CA GLU A 378 7.87 4.80 -12.25
C GLU A 378 6.89 4.55 -11.08
N LEU A 379 5.71 5.16 -11.12
CA LEU A 379 4.67 5.04 -10.09
C LEU A 379 3.57 4.04 -10.46
N SER A 380 3.59 3.48 -11.68
CA SER A 380 2.64 2.47 -12.11
C SER A 380 2.68 1.29 -11.14
N TRP A 381 1.52 0.69 -10.87
CA TRP A 381 1.41 -0.46 -9.95
C TRP A 381 2.00 -0.23 -8.53
N GLY A 382 2.07 1.04 -8.09
CA GLY A 382 2.65 1.42 -6.80
C GLY A 382 4.17 1.30 -6.75
N GLY A 383 4.83 1.38 -7.92
CA GLY A 383 6.28 1.24 -8.10
C GLY A 383 6.79 -0.20 -8.06
N LEU A 384 5.88 -1.17 -7.95
CA LEU A 384 6.18 -2.60 -7.96
C LEU A 384 6.14 -3.15 -9.39
N PRO A 385 6.97 -4.16 -9.72
CA PRO A 385 6.87 -4.84 -11.01
C PRO A 385 5.52 -5.55 -11.16
N ARG A 386 4.96 -5.52 -12.37
CA ARG A 386 3.64 -6.08 -12.65
C ARG A 386 3.79 -7.53 -13.14
N ILE A 387 3.58 -8.49 -12.24
CA ILE A 387 3.71 -9.93 -12.52
C ILE A 387 2.32 -10.58 -12.63
N GLU A 388 2.05 -11.21 -13.76
CA GLU A 388 0.81 -11.93 -14.04
C GLU A 388 1.05 -13.44 -13.98
N LEU A 389 0.24 -14.17 -13.21
CA LEU A 389 0.12 -15.61 -13.37
C LEU A 389 -0.72 -15.87 -14.61
N GLN A 390 -0.07 -16.29 -15.70
CA GLN A 390 -0.71 -16.48 -17.00
C GLN A 390 -1.41 -17.83 -17.10
N SER A 391 -0.74 -18.90 -16.63
CA SER A 391 -1.31 -20.24 -16.61
C SER A 391 -0.78 -21.06 -15.44
N ALA A 392 -1.63 -21.95 -14.96
CA ALA A 392 -1.27 -23.05 -14.09
C ALA A 392 -1.67 -24.30 -14.87
N ASP A 393 -0.69 -25.12 -15.24
CA ASP A 393 -0.98 -26.33 -16.03
C ASP A 393 -1.77 -27.32 -15.16
N GLU A 394 -2.90 -27.82 -15.66
CA GLU A 394 -3.66 -28.92 -15.05
C GLU A 394 -3.18 -30.31 -15.55
N GLY A 395 -2.19 -30.35 -16.45
CA GLY A 395 -1.56 -31.54 -17.02
C GLY A 395 -0.61 -32.29 -16.06
N GLU A 396 0.20 -33.22 -16.60
CA GLU A 396 1.02 -34.16 -15.79
C GLU A 396 2.07 -33.49 -14.88
N HIS A 397 2.53 -32.28 -15.22
CA HIS A 397 3.62 -31.61 -14.50
C HIS A 397 3.15 -30.53 -13.51
N GLY A 398 1.97 -29.93 -13.72
CA GLY A 398 1.37 -29.00 -12.77
C GLY A 398 2.14 -27.68 -12.55
N GLU A 399 2.81 -27.16 -13.57
CA GLU A 399 3.75 -26.01 -13.48
C GLU A 399 3.04 -24.65 -13.51
N LEU A 400 3.66 -23.62 -12.93
CA LEU A 400 3.18 -22.23 -13.00
C LEU A 400 3.98 -21.43 -14.04
N LEU A 401 3.26 -20.63 -14.82
CA LEU A 401 3.85 -19.65 -15.74
C LEU A 401 3.47 -18.24 -15.31
N LEU A 402 4.48 -17.51 -14.85
CA LEU A 402 4.44 -16.09 -14.54
C LEU A 402 4.99 -15.27 -15.72
N VAL A 403 4.41 -14.12 -15.96
CA VAL A 403 4.83 -13.17 -16.99
C VAL A 403 5.00 -11.81 -16.38
N HIS A 404 6.19 -11.24 -16.53
CA HIS A 404 6.46 -9.86 -16.18
C HIS A 404 5.99 -8.94 -17.31
N LYS A 405 5.07 -8.02 -16.99
CA LYS A 405 4.68 -6.94 -17.89
C LYS A 405 5.76 -5.87 -17.77
N HIS A 406 6.67 -5.84 -18.75
CA HIS A 406 7.96 -5.16 -18.63
C HIS A 406 7.85 -3.66 -18.44
N GLU A 407 6.90 -3.01 -19.15
CA GLU A 407 6.62 -1.56 -19.06
C GLU A 407 7.88 -0.67 -19.12
N GLY A 408 8.96 -1.14 -19.76
CA GLY A 408 10.23 -0.41 -19.90
C GLY A 408 11.19 -0.51 -18.70
N ARG A 409 10.90 -1.37 -17.70
CA ARG A 409 11.73 -1.54 -16.50
C ARG A 409 12.20 -2.98 -16.35
N ASP A 410 13.52 -3.18 -16.34
CA ASP A 410 14.11 -4.49 -16.09
C ASP A 410 13.93 -4.93 -14.63
N LEU A 411 13.78 -6.25 -14.42
CA LEU A 411 13.85 -6.86 -13.10
C LEU A 411 15.31 -7.05 -12.69
N LYS A 412 15.59 -6.93 -11.39
CA LYS A 412 16.82 -7.49 -10.84
C LYS A 412 16.68 -9.00 -10.81
N LEU A 413 17.36 -9.69 -11.72
CA LEU A 413 17.18 -11.13 -11.91
C LEU A 413 17.53 -11.97 -10.68
N ASP A 414 18.49 -11.53 -9.87
CA ASP A 414 18.86 -12.22 -8.63
C ASP A 414 17.70 -12.19 -7.62
N GLU A 415 17.11 -11.00 -7.37
CA GLU A 415 15.95 -10.83 -6.47
C GLU A 415 14.71 -11.54 -7.03
N ALA A 416 14.49 -11.49 -8.35
CA ALA A 416 13.40 -12.21 -9.01
C ALA A 416 13.56 -13.74 -8.89
N GLY A 417 14.80 -14.24 -9.01
CA GLY A 417 15.13 -15.64 -8.79
C GLY A 417 14.81 -16.10 -7.37
N GLU A 418 15.24 -15.34 -6.36
CA GLU A 418 14.92 -15.65 -4.95
C GLU A 418 13.40 -15.68 -4.70
N MET A 419 12.66 -14.71 -5.26
CA MET A 419 11.20 -14.68 -5.15
C MET A 419 10.55 -15.93 -5.81
N LEU A 420 11.05 -16.37 -6.97
CA LEU A 420 10.54 -17.58 -7.63
C LEU A 420 10.76 -18.84 -6.81
N LEU A 421 11.89 -18.93 -6.09
CA LEU A 421 12.11 -20.02 -5.14
C LEU A 421 11.08 -20.01 -4.00
N MET A 422 10.65 -18.83 -3.55
CA MET A 422 9.60 -18.74 -2.51
C MET A 422 8.23 -19.16 -3.05
N VAL A 423 7.91 -18.81 -4.31
CA VAL A 423 6.69 -19.31 -4.97
C VAL A 423 6.75 -20.84 -5.16
N GLU A 424 7.90 -21.38 -5.60
CA GLU A 424 8.11 -22.82 -5.78
C GLU A 424 8.00 -23.59 -4.47
N LYS A 425 8.52 -23.06 -3.35
CA LYS A 425 8.35 -23.66 -2.02
C LYS A 425 6.89 -23.80 -1.60
N VAL A 426 6.04 -22.82 -1.93
CA VAL A 426 4.61 -22.87 -1.62
C VAL A 426 3.89 -23.79 -2.60
N TRP A 427 4.22 -23.72 -3.89
CA TRP A 427 3.53 -24.47 -4.93
C TRP A 427 3.91 -25.96 -4.98
N GLY A 428 5.16 -26.28 -4.63
CA GLY A 428 5.72 -27.64 -4.61
C GLY A 428 6.11 -28.19 -5.98
N ARG A 429 6.07 -27.38 -7.05
CA ARG A 429 6.40 -27.75 -8.43
C ARG A 429 7.09 -26.59 -9.15
N SER A 430 7.60 -26.86 -10.34
CA SER A 430 8.33 -25.88 -11.15
C SER A 430 7.53 -24.60 -11.41
N VAL A 431 8.22 -23.47 -11.28
CA VAL A 431 7.68 -22.13 -11.54
C VAL A 431 8.55 -21.43 -12.56
N HIS A 432 7.92 -20.89 -13.59
CA HIS A 432 8.61 -20.17 -14.66
C HIS A 432 8.23 -18.69 -14.62
N LEU A 433 9.20 -17.83 -14.94
CA LEU A 433 8.98 -16.40 -15.15
C LEU A 433 9.52 -16.02 -16.52
N LEU A 434 8.66 -15.46 -17.37
CA LEU A 434 9.07 -14.74 -18.57
C LEU A 434 9.30 -13.28 -18.23
N THR A 435 10.44 -12.74 -18.63
CA THR A 435 10.78 -11.31 -18.50
C THR A 435 11.65 -10.87 -19.67
N VAL A 436 11.78 -9.55 -19.85
CA VAL A 436 12.81 -8.94 -20.68
C VAL A 436 13.86 -8.33 -19.76
N ASP A 437 15.13 -8.44 -20.14
CA ASP A 437 16.30 -7.87 -19.45
C ASP A 437 17.30 -7.39 -20.51
N ASP A 438 17.72 -6.12 -20.47
CA ASP A 438 18.58 -5.50 -21.50
C ASP A 438 18.06 -5.70 -22.94
N GLY A 439 16.72 -5.69 -23.11
CA GLY A 439 16.06 -5.89 -24.40
C GLY A 439 16.07 -7.33 -24.93
N GLN A 440 16.51 -8.31 -24.13
CA GLN A 440 16.50 -9.72 -24.47
C GLN A 440 15.45 -10.48 -23.65
N GLY A 441 14.66 -11.31 -24.33
CA GLY A 441 13.71 -12.19 -23.64
C GLY A 441 14.41 -13.28 -22.83
N ARG A 442 14.03 -13.44 -21.57
CA ARG A 442 14.56 -14.44 -20.63
C ARG A 442 13.44 -15.24 -19.97
N ARG A 443 13.71 -16.53 -19.76
CA ARG A 443 12.91 -17.43 -18.93
C ARG A 443 13.73 -17.84 -17.71
N LEU A 444 13.26 -17.46 -16.53
CA LEU A 444 13.75 -17.99 -15.27
C LEU A 444 12.89 -19.20 -14.91
N THR A 445 13.52 -20.25 -14.39
CA THR A 445 12.86 -21.47 -13.94
C THR A 445 13.37 -21.81 -12.56
N ALA A 446 12.46 -21.87 -11.59
CA ALA A 446 12.68 -22.43 -10.27
C ALA A 446 12.24 -23.89 -10.26
N GLU A 447 13.16 -24.80 -9.94
CA GLU A 447 12.91 -26.23 -9.83
C GLU A 447 13.89 -26.85 -8.83
N GLY A 448 13.36 -27.52 -7.80
CA GLY A 448 14.18 -28.24 -6.82
C GLY A 448 15.07 -27.33 -5.98
N GLY A 449 14.63 -26.09 -5.73
CA GLY A 449 15.42 -25.09 -5.02
C GLY A 449 16.55 -24.42 -5.82
N GLU A 450 16.68 -24.70 -7.13
CA GLU A 450 17.65 -24.07 -8.02
C GLU A 450 16.96 -23.13 -9.02
N ILE A 451 17.67 -22.06 -9.43
CA ILE A 451 17.25 -21.15 -10.50
C ILE A 451 18.07 -21.40 -11.76
N ARG A 452 17.38 -21.55 -12.89
CA ARG A 452 17.98 -21.59 -14.23
C ARG A 452 17.41 -20.47 -15.09
N ALA A 453 18.28 -19.72 -15.75
CA ALA A 453 17.91 -18.67 -16.69
C ALA A 453 18.32 -19.07 -18.11
N VAL A 454 17.39 -18.94 -19.06
CA VAL A 454 17.62 -19.24 -20.47
C VAL A 454 17.04 -18.12 -21.33
N GLU A 455 17.75 -17.70 -22.37
CA GLU A 455 17.23 -16.76 -23.36
C GLU A 455 16.08 -17.41 -24.16
N THR A 456 14.99 -16.67 -24.36
CA THR A 456 13.84 -17.16 -25.13
C THR A 456 13.12 -16.03 -25.85
N LYS A 457 12.77 -16.28 -27.12
CA LYS A 457 11.95 -15.36 -27.92
C LYS A 457 10.51 -15.27 -27.43
N THR A 458 10.01 -16.32 -26.76
CA THR A 458 8.65 -16.34 -26.21
C THR A 458 8.44 -15.25 -25.16
N ALA A 459 9.50 -14.85 -24.45
CA ALA A 459 9.41 -13.77 -23.47
C ALA A 459 9.26 -12.39 -24.13
N GLU A 460 9.88 -12.15 -25.29
CA GLU A 460 9.77 -10.86 -26.00
C GLU A 460 8.32 -10.58 -26.42
N GLU A 461 7.60 -11.61 -26.88
CA GLU A 461 6.20 -11.48 -27.29
C GLU A 461 5.22 -11.41 -26.11
N ALA A 462 5.52 -12.10 -25.00
CA ALA A 462 4.62 -12.20 -23.85
C ALA A 462 4.74 -11.01 -22.86
N CYS A 463 5.92 -10.38 -22.80
CA CYS A 463 6.23 -9.30 -21.85
C CYS A 463 5.97 -7.89 -22.40
N ALA A 464 5.77 -7.78 -23.72
CA ALA A 464 5.25 -6.58 -24.38
C ALA A 464 3.79 -6.33 -23.97
#